data_AF-A0A6J6DZV5-F1
#
_entry.id   AF-A0A6J6DZV5-F1
#
_cell.length_a   1.000
_cell.length_b   1.000
_cell.length_c   1.000
_cell.angle_alpha   90.00
_cell.angle_beta   90.00
_cell.angle_gamma   90.00
#
_symmetry.space_group_name_H-M   'P 1'
#
loop_
_entity.id
_entity.type
_entity.pdbx_description
1 polymer ?
#
loop_
_entity_poly.entity_id
_entity_poly.type
_entity_poly.pdbx_seq_one_letter_code
_entity_poly.pdbx_strand_id
1 'polypeptide(L)'
;MNEYSIASLASAPVDSYGVGTSVVTGSGVAAAGFVYKMVAYQNESGDWHTVSKRSAKKSNLGGRKFAIRRHSEDSIAIAEVIGTGTTPEQKRGERNLLVQLVTNGVPESKYQGSAGVELARSHHSKVKSNLPASALRLTKGEPAIQTLFV
;
A
#
# COMPACT_ATOMS: atom_id res chain seq x y z
N MET A 1 -16.90 -15.55 13.88
CA MET A 1 -15.46 -15.62 14.16
C MET A 1 -14.76 -14.45 13.48
N ASN A 2 -13.75 -13.86 14.10
CA ASN A 2 -12.91 -12.79 13.53
C ASN A 2 -11.47 -12.97 14.04
N GLU A 3 -10.57 -12.03 13.72
CA GLU A 3 -9.16 -12.05 14.10
C GLU A 3 -8.96 -12.14 15.63
N TYR A 4 -9.83 -11.51 16.43
CA TYR A 4 -9.76 -11.57 17.89
C TYR A 4 -10.16 -12.94 18.43
N SER A 5 -11.24 -13.53 17.91
CA SER A 5 -11.65 -14.89 18.28
C SER A 5 -10.58 -15.92 17.90
N ILE A 6 -9.98 -15.80 16.71
CA ILE A 6 -8.91 -16.71 16.26
C ILE A 6 -7.69 -16.59 17.18
N ALA A 7 -7.27 -15.37 17.51
CA ALA A 7 -6.17 -15.15 18.44
C ALA A 7 -6.44 -15.75 19.82
N SER A 8 -7.68 -15.66 20.32
CA SER A 8 -8.07 -16.29 21.60
C SER A 8 -8.04 -17.82 21.56
N LEU A 9 -8.19 -18.41 20.37
CA LEU A 9 -8.14 -19.85 20.15
C LEU A 9 -6.75 -20.36 19.74
N ALA A 10 -5.73 -19.49 19.72
CA ALA A 10 -4.39 -19.86 19.25
C ALA A 10 -3.74 -20.99 20.08
N SER A 11 -4.15 -21.19 21.33
CA SER A 11 -3.70 -22.29 22.18
C SER A 11 -4.57 -23.54 22.12
N ALA A 12 -5.71 -23.49 21.43
CA ALA A 12 -6.61 -24.63 21.28
C ALA A 12 -6.07 -25.59 20.20
N PRO A 13 -6.30 -26.92 20.32
CA PRO A 13 -5.89 -27.90 19.32
C PRO A 13 -6.83 -27.85 18.11
N VAL A 14 -6.78 -26.74 17.37
CA VAL A 14 -7.61 -26.47 16.19
C VAL A 14 -6.70 -26.32 14.97
N ASP A 15 -6.85 -27.22 13.99
CA ASP A 15 -6.04 -27.23 12.78
C ASP A 15 -6.55 -26.28 11.69
N SER A 16 -7.81 -25.87 11.75
CA SER A 16 -8.42 -25.02 10.72
C SER A 16 -9.54 -24.11 11.25
N TYR A 17 -9.67 -22.93 10.64
CA TYR A 17 -10.70 -21.94 10.97
C TYR A 17 -11.50 -21.57 9.72
N GLY A 18 -12.79 -21.88 9.72
CA GLY A 18 -13.74 -21.39 8.71
C GLY A 18 -14.29 -20.02 9.10
N VAL A 19 -14.00 -18.99 8.29
CA VAL A 19 -14.43 -17.62 8.58
C VAL A 19 -15.18 -17.04 7.37
N GLY A 20 -16.48 -16.80 7.53
CA GLY A 20 -17.35 -16.26 6.48
C GLY A 20 -17.61 -14.76 6.64
N THR A 21 -18.71 -14.42 7.32
CA THR A 21 -19.30 -13.08 7.36
C THR A 21 -18.29 -11.97 7.65
N SER A 22 -17.46 -12.10 8.69
CA SER A 22 -16.50 -11.05 9.09
C SER A 22 -15.43 -10.78 8.02
N VAL A 23 -15.00 -11.78 7.26
CA VAL A 23 -14.03 -11.61 6.17
C VAL A 23 -14.68 -10.85 5.01
N VAL A 24 -15.90 -11.22 4.63
CA VAL A 24 -16.57 -10.64 3.47
C VAL A 24 -17.19 -9.26 3.74
N THR A 25 -17.53 -8.94 5.00
CA THR A 25 -18.11 -7.65 5.38
C THR A 25 -17.09 -6.66 5.97
N GLY A 26 -15.79 -6.96 5.92
CA GLY A 26 -14.74 -6.06 6.42
C GLY A 26 -14.73 -5.93 7.95
N SER A 27 -15.22 -6.94 8.67
CA SER A 27 -15.20 -7.02 10.13
C SER A 27 -15.75 -5.77 10.84
N GLY A 28 -16.83 -5.20 10.30
CA GLY A 28 -17.50 -4.01 10.86
C GLY A 28 -16.96 -2.69 10.32
N VAL A 29 -15.99 -2.70 9.40
CA VAL A 29 -15.51 -1.52 8.67
C VAL A 29 -16.05 -1.57 7.23
N ALA A 30 -16.96 -0.64 6.91
CA ALA A 30 -17.70 -0.66 5.64
C ALA A 30 -16.83 -0.46 4.39
N ALA A 31 -15.71 0.27 4.49
CA ALA A 31 -14.79 0.52 3.38
C ALA A 31 -13.40 0.96 3.85
N ALA A 32 -12.38 0.77 2.99
CA ALA A 32 -11.01 1.21 3.23
C ALA A 32 -10.77 2.72 3.04
N GLY A 33 -11.79 3.50 2.70
CA GLY A 33 -11.70 4.96 2.61
C GLY A 33 -10.86 5.50 1.45
N PHE A 34 -10.66 4.72 0.38
CA PHE A 34 -9.91 5.15 -0.80
C PHE A 34 -10.60 6.29 -1.55
N VAL A 35 -9.79 7.17 -2.15
CA VAL A 35 -10.25 8.32 -2.92
C VAL A 35 -9.47 8.43 -4.23
N TYR A 36 -10.15 8.85 -5.30
CA TYR A 36 -9.51 9.23 -6.55
C TYR A 36 -9.47 10.75 -6.67
N LYS A 37 -8.32 11.29 -7.08
CA LYS A 37 -8.13 12.74 -7.28
C LYS A 37 -7.24 12.97 -8.49
N MET A 38 -7.64 13.90 -9.34
CA MET A 38 -6.74 14.47 -10.34
C MET A 38 -5.59 15.18 -9.64
N VAL A 39 -4.36 14.94 -10.08
CA VAL A 39 -3.13 15.54 -9.52
C VAL A 39 -2.33 16.34 -10.55
N ALA A 40 -2.53 16.07 -11.83
CA ALA A 40 -2.01 16.86 -12.93
C ALA A 40 -2.89 16.68 -14.18
N TYR A 41 -2.84 17.63 -15.10
CA TYR A 41 -3.43 17.55 -16.43
C TYR A 41 -2.50 18.19 -17.45
N GLN A 42 -2.66 17.86 -18.72
CA GLN A 42 -1.94 18.49 -19.82
C GLN A 42 -2.83 19.57 -20.46
N ASN A 43 -2.30 20.76 -20.69
CA ASN A 43 -3.05 21.81 -21.41
C ASN A 43 -3.00 21.57 -22.93
N GLU A 44 -3.70 22.41 -23.69
CA GLU A 44 -3.76 22.36 -25.16
C GLU A 44 -2.38 22.53 -25.84
N SER A 45 -1.45 23.21 -25.16
CA SER A 45 -0.06 23.39 -25.62
C SER A 45 0.84 22.19 -25.36
N GLY A 46 0.36 21.17 -24.64
CA GLY A 46 1.15 19.99 -24.29
C GLY A 46 1.91 20.11 -22.96
N ASP A 47 1.74 21.18 -22.19
CA ASP A 47 2.40 21.38 -20.90
C ASP A 47 1.65 20.71 -19.76
N TRP A 48 2.39 20.09 -18.83
CA TRP A 48 1.82 19.52 -17.62
C TRP A 48 1.57 20.58 -16.54
N HIS A 49 0.34 20.68 -16.07
CA HIS A 49 -0.10 21.53 -14.97
C HIS A 49 -0.42 20.69 -13.74
N THR A 50 0.19 21.00 -12.60
CA THR A 50 -0.09 20.32 -11.33
C THR A 50 -1.36 20.88 -10.70
N VAL A 51 -2.23 20.00 -10.19
CA VAL A 51 -3.39 20.41 -9.41
C VAL A 51 -3.25 19.96 -7.95
N SER A 52 -3.66 20.82 -7.04
CA SER A 52 -3.71 20.54 -5.61
C SER A 52 -5.04 21.05 -5.05
N LYS A 53 -5.58 20.35 -4.04
CA LYS A 53 -6.82 20.78 -3.38
C LYS A 53 -6.48 21.87 -2.39
N ARG A 54 -6.93 23.11 -2.64
CA ARG A 54 -6.93 24.19 -1.66
C ARG A 54 -7.96 23.89 -0.57
N SER A 55 -7.55 23.28 0.53
CA SER A 55 -8.35 23.22 1.75
C SER A 55 -7.47 23.53 2.95
N ALA A 56 -7.96 24.36 3.86
CA ALA A 56 -7.19 24.98 4.95
C ALA A 56 -6.49 23.99 5.91
N LYS A 57 -6.80 22.68 5.86
CA LYS A 57 -6.25 21.67 6.78
C LYS A 57 -5.56 20.48 6.09
N LYS A 58 -5.33 20.51 4.77
CA LYS A 58 -4.64 19.41 4.05
C LYS A 58 -3.80 19.95 2.91
N SER A 59 -2.52 20.21 3.17
CA SER A 59 -1.50 20.50 2.17
C SER A 59 -1.05 19.19 1.48
N ASN A 60 -1.94 18.57 0.71
CA ASN A 60 -1.49 17.51 -0.20
C ASN A 60 -0.82 18.18 -1.40
N LEU A 61 0.48 17.94 -1.56
CA LEU A 61 1.26 18.43 -2.70
C LEU A 61 0.61 17.96 -4.01
N GLY A 62 0.53 18.85 -5.01
CA GLY A 62 0.01 18.53 -6.34
C GLY A 62 0.99 17.71 -7.18
N GLY A 63 0.60 17.33 -8.39
CA GLY A 63 1.49 16.69 -9.37
C GLY A 63 1.59 15.16 -9.27
N ARG A 64 2.22 14.55 -10.28
CA ARG A 64 2.49 13.11 -10.31
C ARG A 64 3.27 12.69 -9.06
N LYS A 65 2.83 11.60 -8.44
CA LYS A 65 3.46 11.05 -7.23
C LYS A 65 4.38 9.89 -7.59
N PHE A 66 5.49 9.84 -6.91
CA PHE A 66 6.42 8.72 -6.89
C PHE A 66 6.55 8.27 -5.44
N ALA A 67 6.70 6.96 -5.22
CA ALA A 67 6.62 6.40 -3.89
C ALA A 67 7.63 5.26 -3.73
N ILE A 68 8.46 5.36 -2.70
CA ILE A 68 9.52 4.40 -2.39
C ILE A 68 9.35 3.93 -0.94
N ARG A 69 9.50 2.63 -0.71
CA ARG A 69 9.63 2.06 0.63
C ARG A 69 11.11 2.06 1.04
N ARG A 70 11.40 2.80 2.10
CA ARG A 70 12.70 2.85 2.76
C ARG A 70 12.83 1.74 3.79
N HIS A 71 13.99 1.11 3.83
CA HIS A 71 14.34 0.08 4.82
C HIS A 71 15.50 0.54 5.70
N SER A 72 15.57 -0.02 6.90
CA SER A 72 16.79 -0.01 7.73
C SER A 72 17.87 -0.93 7.13
N GLU A 73 19.05 -0.91 7.74
CA GLU A 73 20.15 -1.83 7.41
C GLU A 73 19.74 -3.30 7.59
N ASP A 74 18.87 -3.60 8.56
CA ASP A 74 18.29 -4.93 8.82
C ASP A 74 17.14 -5.29 7.87
N SER A 75 16.94 -4.55 6.77
CA SER A 75 15.85 -4.77 5.80
C SER A 75 14.43 -4.66 6.39
N ILE A 76 14.26 -3.91 7.48
CA ILE A 76 12.94 -3.60 8.07
C ILE A 76 12.41 -2.31 7.46
N ALA A 77 11.15 -2.29 7.05
CA ALA A 77 10.52 -1.12 6.47
C ALA A 77 10.31 -0.02 7.52
N ILE A 78 10.81 1.18 7.24
CA ILE A 78 10.80 2.30 8.21
C ILE A 78 10.10 3.57 7.70
N ALA A 79 9.97 3.75 6.38
CA ALA A 79 9.21 4.87 5.81
C ALA A 79 8.65 4.57 4.42
N GLU A 80 7.57 5.26 4.06
CA GLU A 80 7.19 5.53 2.67
C GLU A 80 7.63 6.94 2.29
N VAL A 81 8.54 7.06 1.34
CA VAL A 81 9.05 8.34 0.85
C VAL A 81 8.30 8.69 -0.44
N ILE A 82 7.58 9.80 -0.40
CA ILE A 82 6.71 10.26 -1.48
C ILE A 82 7.31 11.52 -2.09
N GLY A 83 7.67 11.45 -3.37
CA GLY A 83 8.10 12.60 -4.16
C GLY A 83 6.99 13.11 -5.08
N THR A 84 7.01 14.42 -5.34
CA THR A 84 6.06 15.05 -6.27
C THR A 84 6.77 15.69 -7.44
N GLY A 85 6.38 15.32 -8.68
CA GLY A 85 7.06 15.80 -9.90
C GLY A 85 8.40 15.11 -10.16
N THR A 86 9.16 14.82 -9.12
CA THR A 86 10.45 14.12 -9.18
C THR A 86 10.41 12.83 -8.37
N THR A 87 11.04 11.78 -8.88
CA THR A 87 11.24 10.51 -8.16
C THR A 87 12.22 10.73 -7.01
N PRO A 88 11.89 10.37 -5.75
CA PRO A 88 12.86 10.37 -4.68
C PRO A 88 14.07 9.50 -5.02
N GLU A 89 15.25 9.86 -4.51
CA GLU A 89 16.43 9.02 -4.67
C GLU A 89 16.18 7.63 -4.06
N GLN A 90 16.32 6.59 -4.89
CA GLN A 90 16.18 5.20 -4.46
C GLN A 90 17.54 4.68 -3.99
N LYS A 91 17.65 4.34 -2.71
CA LYS A 91 18.85 3.69 -2.16
C LYS A 91 18.81 2.18 -2.38
N ARG A 92 19.98 1.54 -2.27
CA ARG A 92 20.09 0.07 -2.34
C ARG A 92 19.20 -0.57 -1.28
N GLY A 93 18.40 -1.57 -1.68
CA GLY A 93 17.46 -2.25 -0.79
C GLY A 93 16.11 -1.55 -0.64
N GLU A 94 15.94 -0.34 -1.17
CA GLU A 94 14.64 0.32 -1.23
C GLU A 94 13.81 -0.17 -2.40
N ARG A 95 12.48 -0.03 -2.29
CA ARG A 95 11.54 -0.60 -3.26
C ARG A 95 10.55 0.43 -3.76
N ASN A 96 10.37 0.52 -5.08
CA ASN A 96 9.25 1.28 -5.66
C ASN A 96 7.90 0.70 -5.24
N LEU A 97 7.01 1.58 -4.81
CA LEU A 97 5.63 1.23 -4.43
C LEU A 97 4.68 1.27 -5.63
N LEU A 98 5.04 2.01 -6.68
CA LEU A 98 4.30 2.07 -7.95
C LEU A 98 4.97 1.17 -8.98
N VAL A 99 4.20 0.25 -9.57
CA VAL A 99 4.62 -0.61 -10.68
C VAL A 99 3.64 -0.48 -11.83
N GLN A 100 4.14 -0.64 -13.05
CA GLN A 100 3.31 -0.57 -14.24
C GLN A 100 2.54 -1.88 -14.41
N LEU A 101 1.22 -1.81 -14.30
CA LEU A 101 0.33 -2.96 -14.53
C LEU A 101 -0.32 -2.92 -15.92
N VAL A 102 -0.42 -1.73 -16.50
CA VAL A 102 -1.05 -1.46 -17.80
C VAL A 102 -0.23 -0.42 -18.54
N THR A 103 0.03 -0.65 -19.82
CA THR A 103 0.75 0.27 -20.72
C THR A 103 -0.10 0.49 -21.96
N ASN A 104 -0.48 1.75 -22.24
CA ASN A 104 -1.29 2.10 -23.42
C ASN A 104 -2.55 1.23 -23.58
N GLY A 105 -3.24 0.96 -22.47
CA GLY A 105 -4.45 0.13 -22.45
C GLY A 105 -4.21 -1.38 -22.49
N VAL A 106 -2.95 -1.83 -22.60
CA VAL A 106 -2.59 -3.25 -22.60
C VAL A 106 -2.12 -3.67 -21.20
N PRO A 107 -2.83 -4.59 -20.52
CA PRO A 107 -2.39 -5.14 -19.24
C PRO A 107 -1.14 -6.01 -19.43
N GLU A 108 -0.26 -6.01 -18.44
CA GLU A 108 0.88 -6.93 -18.43
C GLU A 108 0.44 -8.36 -18.10
N SER A 109 0.71 -9.29 -19.02
CA SER A 109 0.26 -10.68 -18.97
C SER A 109 0.68 -11.43 -17.70
N LYS A 110 1.88 -11.14 -17.17
CA LYS A 110 2.40 -11.78 -15.95
C LYS A 110 1.53 -11.53 -14.72
N TYR A 111 0.76 -10.43 -14.68
CA TYR A 111 -0.11 -10.10 -13.55
C TYR A 111 -1.54 -10.64 -13.71
N GLN A 112 -1.81 -11.45 -14.73
CA GLN A 112 -3.13 -12.00 -15.03
C GLN A 112 -3.23 -13.49 -14.65
N GLY A 113 -4.47 -13.95 -14.48
CA GLY A 113 -4.77 -15.37 -14.22
C GLY A 113 -4.19 -15.91 -12.90
N SER A 114 -4.09 -17.23 -12.81
CA SER A 114 -3.55 -17.94 -11.64
C SER A 114 -2.10 -17.53 -11.33
N ALA A 115 -1.26 -17.40 -12.36
CA ALA A 115 0.12 -16.96 -12.20
C ALA A 115 0.23 -15.56 -11.58
N GLY A 116 -0.64 -14.63 -11.99
CA GLY A 116 -0.74 -13.30 -11.37
C GLY A 116 -1.13 -13.36 -9.89
N VAL A 117 -2.06 -14.26 -9.52
CA VAL A 117 -2.46 -14.48 -8.12
C VAL A 117 -1.30 -15.03 -7.29
N GLU A 118 -0.56 -16.01 -7.82
CA GLU A 118 0.63 -16.56 -7.14
C GLU A 118 1.71 -15.50 -6.95
N LEU A 119 1.96 -14.67 -7.96
CA LEU A 119 2.88 -13.53 -7.85
C LEU A 119 2.42 -12.53 -6.78
N ALA A 120 1.13 -12.21 -6.71
CA ALA A 120 0.59 -11.32 -5.68
C ALA A 120 0.76 -11.91 -4.27
N ARG A 121 0.54 -13.22 -4.09
CA ARG A 121 0.75 -13.92 -2.81
C ARG A 121 2.21 -13.94 -2.39
N SER A 122 3.11 -14.26 -3.32
CA SER A 122 4.56 -14.26 -3.09
C SER A 122 5.06 -12.85 -2.73
N HIS A 123 4.62 -11.83 -3.47
CA HIS A 123 4.92 -10.44 -3.18
C HIS A 123 4.41 -10.02 -1.80
N HIS A 124 3.16 -10.34 -1.46
CA HIS A 124 2.58 -10.02 -0.16
C HIS A 124 3.37 -10.67 0.99
N SER A 125 3.70 -11.97 0.87
CA SER A 125 4.50 -12.68 1.87
C SER A 125 5.85 -12.02 2.10
N LYS A 126 6.57 -11.71 1.01
CA LYS A 126 7.86 -11.02 1.04
C LYS A 126 7.77 -9.64 1.68
N VAL A 127 6.79 -8.82 1.30
CA VAL A 127 6.67 -7.45 1.84
C VAL A 127 6.25 -7.49 3.31
N LYS A 128 5.36 -8.42 3.68
CA LYS A 128 4.90 -8.56 5.06
C LYS A 128 6.01 -8.99 6.01
N SER A 129 6.96 -9.83 5.57
CA SER A 129 8.11 -10.23 6.39
C SER A 129 9.11 -9.11 6.66
N ASN A 130 9.09 -8.04 5.87
CA ASN A 130 9.92 -6.85 6.08
C ASN A 130 9.24 -5.79 6.97
N LEU A 131 8.01 -6.01 7.44
CA LEU A 131 7.35 -5.04 8.31
C LEU A 131 7.90 -5.10 9.75
N PRO A 132 7.92 -3.97 10.47
CA PRO A 132 8.26 -3.99 11.88
C PRO A 132 7.23 -4.80 12.67
N ALA A 133 7.64 -5.40 13.79
CA ALA A 133 6.75 -6.24 14.61
C ALA A 133 5.48 -5.50 15.09
N SER A 134 5.56 -4.18 15.28
CA SER A 134 4.42 -3.32 15.61
C SER A 134 3.32 -3.35 14.54
N ALA A 135 3.67 -3.55 13.26
CA ALA A 135 2.71 -3.63 12.16
C ALA A 135 1.90 -4.94 12.14
N LEU A 136 2.31 -5.94 12.92
CA LEU A 136 1.65 -7.26 13.00
C LEU A 136 0.75 -7.39 14.23
N ARG A 137 0.59 -6.33 15.02
CA ARG A 137 -0.28 -6.31 16.21
C ARG A 137 -1.74 -6.29 15.79
N LEU A 138 -2.58 -7.00 16.54
CA LEU A 138 -4.04 -6.99 16.37
C LEU A 138 -4.73 -5.79 17.02
N THR A 139 -4.10 -5.21 18.04
CA THR A 139 -4.63 -4.06 18.77
C THR A 139 -4.62 -2.81 17.90
N LYS A 140 -5.63 -1.95 18.06
CA LYS A 140 -5.64 -0.62 17.44
C LYS A 140 -4.37 0.15 17.76
N GLY A 141 -3.87 0.89 16.78
CA GLY A 141 -2.68 1.71 16.91
C GLY A 141 -2.51 2.63 15.71
N GLU A 142 -1.45 3.44 15.78
CA GLU A 142 -1.04 4.32 14.70
C GLU A 142 -0.37 3.54 13.56
N PRO A 143 -0.27 4.12 12.35
CA PRO A 143 0.48 3.53 11.26
C PRO A 143 1.89 3.13 11.70
N ALA A 144 2.25 1.86 11.48
CA ALA A 144 3.54 1.32 11.93
C ALA A 144 4.74 1.85 11.14
N ILE A 145 4.49 2.47 9.98
CA ILE A 145 5.49 3.04 9.09
C ILE A 145 5.03 4.46 8.77
N GLN A 146 5.92 5.44 8.92
CA GLN A 146 5.63 6.83 8.61
C GLN A 146 5.66 7.12 7.11
N THR A 147 4.92 8.16 6.69
CA THR A 147 5.00 8.73 5.34
C THR A 147 5.79 10.02 5.38
N LEU A 148 6.81 10.12 4.53
CA LEU A 148 7.68 11.30 4.37
C LEU A 148 7.45 11.89 2.98
N PHE A 149 7.31 13.22 2.91
CA PHE A 149 7.23 13.94 1.63
C PHE A 149 8.57 14.61 1.34
N VAL A 150 9.04 14.50 0.10
CA VAL A 150 10.29 15.11 -0.40
C VAL A 150 10.08 15.83 -1.72
#